data_AF-A0A3C0PGC8-F1
#
_entry.id   AF-A0A3C0PGC8-F1
#
_cell.length_a   1.000
_cell.length_b   1.000
_cell.length_c   1.000
_cell.angle_alpha   90.00
_cell.angle_beta   90.00
_cell.angle_gamma   90.00
#
_symmetry.space_group_name_H-M   'P 1'
#
loop_
_entity.id
_entity.type
_entity.pdbx_description
1 polymer ?
#
loop_
_entity_poly.entity_id
_entity_poly.type
_entity_poly.pdbx_seq_one_letter_code
_entity_poly.pdbx_strand_id
1 'polypeptide(L)'
;MKTKKRVRVKKEYSTIMKKYFFLKIFNKEKVFMFLVKALLTGLFGASLCMANISGTVTDTGTTPILNAIVQLENGGQIDTTDENGNFTLTTTTAILPVNGKQLLGGMSARISGNVLNVTIAERSAVEVTTFDLNGKAISTMHKTLNAGSQSMALPQRSAGIYLYKVKAGNNELVLKGNSVDGVSSGNAVSSQISSSKALAKHAKTHSAIKQMKKELKTFIKQLNI
;
A
#
# COMPACT_ATOMS: atom_id res chain seq x y z
N MET A 1 -51.93 -8.93 68.56
CA MET A 1 -51.59 -10.32 68.19
C MET A 1 -50.45 -10.26 67.18
N LYS A 2 -49.23 -10.70 67.56
CA LYS A 2 -47.98 -10.55 66.77
C LYS A 2 -47.75 -11.78 65.90
N THR A 3 -47.71 -11.63 64.58
CA THR A 3 -47.36 -12.72 63.64
C THR A 3 -46.00 -12.49 62.99
N LYS A 4 -45.26 -13.59 62.94
CA LYS A 4 -43.81 -13.70 62.93
C LYS A 4 -43.29 -13.81 61.49
N LYS A 5 -42.39 -12.90 61.13
CA LYS A 5 -41.68 -12.81 59.84
C LYS A 5 -40.74 -14.02 59.67
N ARG A 6 -40.87 -14.78 58.57
CA ARG A 6 -39.89 -15.79 58.14
C ARG A 6 -39.20 -15.32 56.86
N VAL A 7 -37.91 -15.02 56.99
CA VAL A 7 -37.00 -14.72 55.88
C VAL A 7 -36.42 -16.04 55.38
N ARG A 8 -36.57 -16.37 54.09
CA ARG A 8 -35.83 -17.46 53.44
C ARG A 8 -34.66 -16.86 52.66
N VAL A 9 -33.45 -17.22 53.06
CA VAL A 9 -32.23 -16.97 52.30
C VAL A 9 -32.04 -18.13 51.34
N LYS A 10 -32.15 -17.89 50.02
CA LYS A 10 -31.71 -18.84 48.99
C LYS A 10 -30.27 -18.49 48.63
N LYS A 11 -29.34 -19.40 48.95
CA LYS A 11 -27.99 -19.45 48.40
C LYS A 11 -28.01 -20.39 47.20
N GLU A 12 -27.87 -19.87 45.99
CA GLU A 12 -27.49 -20.68 44.82
C GLU A 12 -26.07 -20.32 44.43
N TYR A 13 -25.16 -21.24 44.75
CA TYR A 13 -23.78 -21.21 44.32
C TYR A 13 -23.64 -21.91 42.97
N SER A 14 -22.78 -21.32 42.13
CA SER A 14 -21.84 -22.05 41.28
C SER A 14 -22.40 -22.91 40.15
N THR A 15 -22.67 -22.28 39.02
CA THR A 15 -22.63 -22.94 37.70
C THR A 15 -21.72 -22.16 36.76
N ILE A 16 -20.45 -22.06 37.15
CA ILE A 16 -19.34 -21.67 36.27
C ILE A 16 -18.34 -22.82 36.41
N MET A 17 -17.90 -23.41 35.29
CA MET A 17 -16.91 -24.50 35.13
C MET A 17 -17.44 -25.89 34.74
N LYS A 18 -18.12 -26.02 33.59
CA LYS A 18 -18.07 -27.25 32.76
C LYS A 18 -18.20 -26.92 31.26
N LYS A 19 -17.35 -26.03 30.74
CA LYS A 19 -17.25 -25.77 29.28
C LYS A 19 -15.83 -25.81 28.71
N TYR A 20 -14.93 -26.52 29.41
CA TYR A 20 -13.59 -26.86 28.92
C TYR A 20 -13.29 -28.32 29.20
N PHE A 21 -14.04 -29.23 28.57
CA PHE A 21 -13.63 -30.63 28.52
C PHE A 21 -14.16 -31.29 27.26
N PHE A 22 -13.70 -30.79 26.12
CA PHE A 22 -13.79 -31.52 24.85
C PHE A 22 -12.51 -31.33 24.04
N LEU A 23 -11.36 -31.51 24.70
CA LEU A 23 -10.12 -31.79 23.99
C LEU A 23 -10.14 -33.29 23.66
N LYS A 24 -10.83 -33.60 22.56
CA LYS A 24 -10.82 -34.91 21.93
C LYS A 24 -9.35 -35.22 21.61
N ILE A 25 -8.81 -36.26 22.24
CA ILE A 25 -7.47 -36.80 21.97
C ILE A 25 -7.48 -37.23 20.50
N PHE A 26 -7.04 -36.34 19.62
CA PHE A 26 -6.85 -36.67 18.22
C PHE A 26 -5.58 -37.52 18.09
N ASN A 27 -5.74 -38.65 17.40
CA ASN A 27 -4.71 -39.60 17.03
C ASN A 27 -3.40 -38.90 16.63
N LYS A 28 -2.38 -38.96 17.51
CA LYS A 28 -1.14 -38.17 17.40
C LYS A 28 -0.42 -38.40 16.08
N GLU A 29 -0.46 -39.62 15.53
CA GLU A 29 0.27 -39.95 14.30
C GLU A 29 -0.36 -39.34 13.04
N LYS A 30 -1.70 -39.33 12.95
CA LYS A 30 -2.38 -38.77 11.77
C LYS A 30 -2.33 -37.24 11.76
N VAL A 31 -2.40 -36.59 12.93
CA VAL A 31 -2.28 -35.13 13.04
C VAL A 31 -0.85 -34.67 12.78
N PHE A 32 0.15 -35.42 13.28
CA PHE A 32 1.56 -35.13 13.03
C PHE A 32 1.91 -35.24 11.55
N MET A 33 1.43 -36.30 10.86
CA MET A 33 1.65 -36.45 9.41
C MET A 33 0.94 -35.36 8.58
N PHE A 34 -0.20 -34.85 9.04
CA PHE A 34 -0.89 -33.73 8.39
C PHE A 34 -0.13 -32.40 8.54
N LEU A 35 0.46 -32.15 9.72
CA LEU A 35 1.30 -30.97 9.97
C LEU A 35 2.61 -31.00 9.16
N VAL A 36 3.25 -32.16 9.03
CA VAL A 36 4.48 -32.30 8.23
C VAL A 36 4.21 -32.09 6.75
N LYS A 37 3.08 -32.61 6.21
CA LYS A 37 2.68 -32.35 4.81
C LYS A 37 2.34 -30.89 4.55
N ALA A 38 1.73 -30.19 5.51
CA ALA A 38 1.47 -28.76 5.41
C ALA A 38 2.76 -27.93 5.45
N LEU A 39 3.76 -28.34 6.25
CA LEU A 39 5.07 -27.67 6.30
C LEU A 39 5.87 -27.87 5.00
N LEU A 40 5.81 -29.06 4.38
CA LEU A 40 6.52 -29.36 3.13
C LEU A 40 5.91 -28.68 1.89
N THR A 41 4.61 -28.42 1.89
CA THR A 41 3.91 -27.75 0.78
C THR A 41 4.03 -26.23 0.81
N GLY A 42 4.52 -25.65 1.92
CA GLY A 42 4.71 -24.20 2.09
C GLY A 42 6.06 -23.66 1.63
N LEU A 43 6.98 -24.51 1.15
CA LEU A 43 8.36 -24.13 0.82
C LEU A 43 8.61 -23.95 -0.69
N PHE A 44 7.60 -23.50 -1.45
CA PHE A 44 7.88 -22.87 -2.75
C PHE A 44 8.38 -21.45 -2.48
N GLY A 45 9.67 -21.38 -2.12
CA GLY A 45 10.39 -20.13 -1.93
C GLY A 45 10.25 -19.27 -3.18
N ALA A 46 9.96 -17.99 -2.97
CA ALA A 46 10.08 -17.00 -4.02
C ALA A 46 11.52 -17.06 -4.55
N SER A 47 11.70 -17.70 -5.70
CA SER A 47 12.98 -17.71 -6.40
C SER A 47 13.28 -16.28 -6.78
N LEU A 48 14.26 -15.68 -6.10
CA LEU A 48 14.82 -14.40 -6.49
C LEU A 48 15.62 -14.67 -7.77
N CYS A 49 15.00 -14.43 -8.92
CA CYS A 49 15.71 -14.44 -10.18
C CYS A 49 16.66 -13.24 -10.16
N MET A 50 17.95 -13.49 -9.96
CA MET A 50 18.97 -12.47 -10.12
C MET A 50 19.17 -12.25 -11.62
N ALA A 51 18.95 -11.01 -12.07
CA ALA A 51 19.27 -10.59 -13.42
C ALA A 51 20.55 -9.76 -13.36
N ASN A 52 21.57 -10.22 -14.06
CA ASN A 52 22.82 -9.48 -14.23
C ASN A 52 22.74 -8.69 -15.53
N ILE A 53 22.98 -7.39 -15.47
CA ILE A 53 23.06 -6.52 -16.64
C ILE A 53 24.55 -6.21 -16.84
N SER A 54 25.11 -6.62 -17.97
CA SER A 54 26.51 -6.36 -18.31
C SER A 54 26.62 -5.77 -19.70
N GLY A 55 27.75 -5.10 -19.97
CA GLY A 55 28.04 -4.49 -21.26
C GLY A 55 29.41 -3.85 -21.31
N THR A 56 29.71 -3.20 -22.42
CA THR A 56 30.95 -2.46 -22.67
C THR A 56 30.66 -0.99 -22.99
N VAL A 57 31.52 -0.09 -22.54
CA VAL A 57 31.47 1.34 -22.85
C VAL A 57 32.66 1.69 -23.72
N THR A 58 32.40 2.17 -24.94
CA THR A 58 33.44 2.57 -25.90
C THR A 58 33.20 3.98 -26.42
N ASP A 59 34.28 4.72 -26.67
CA ASP A 59 34.29 5.97 -27.41
C ASP A 59 34.38 5.67 -28.91
N THR A 60 33.50 6.28 -29.70
CA THR A 60 33.37 6.07 -31.16
C THR A 60 33.25 4.60 -31.63
N GLY A 61 32.90 3.69 -30.71
CA GLY A 61 32.64 2.27 -31.00
C GLY A 61 33.86 1.34 -30.84
N THR A 62 35.08 1.87 -30.80
CA THR A 62 36.30 1.04 -30.83
C THR A 62 37.22 1.19 -29.62
N THR A 63 37.21 2.33 -28.94
CA THR A 63 38.15 2.60 -27.85
C THR A 63 37.45 2.44 -26.50
N PRO A 64 37.78 1.43 -25.67
CA PRO A 64 37.14 1.26 -24.37
C PRO A 64 37.42 2.44 -23.42
N ILE A 65 36.42 2.81 -22.63
CA ILE A 65 36.54 3.90 -21.65
C ILE A 65 36.72 3.28 -20.26
N LEU A 66 37.91 3.47 -19.67
CA LEU A 66 38.22 3.09 -18.29
C LEU A 66 37.60 4.11 -17.31
N ASN A 67 37.13 3.62 -16.15
CA ASN A 67 36.58 4.42 -15.06
C ASN A 67 35.31 5.23 -15.42
N ALA A 68 34.54 4.80 -16.41
CA ALA A 68 33.23 5.36 -16.70
C ALA A 68 32.21 4.88 -15.67
N ILE A 69 31.42 5.80 -15.11
CA ILE A 69 30.36 5.48 -14.15
C ILE A 69 29.10 5.08 -14.93
N VAL A 70 28.66 3.85 -14.74
CA VAL A 70 27.42 3.32 -15.32
C VAL A 70 26.37 3.21 -14.23
N GLN A 71 25.25 3.92 -14.40
CA GLN A 71 24.16 3.95 -13.44
C GLN A 71 22.84 3.58 -14.11
N LEU A 72 22.09 2.67 -13.50
CA LEU A 72 20.69 2.46 -13.87
C LEU A 72 19.83 3.58 -13.29
N GLU A 73 19.15 4.34 -14.17
CA GLU A 73 18.23 5.40 -13.77
C GLU A 73 17.15 4.89 -12.79
N ASN A 74 16.67 3.66 -13.04
CA ASN A 74 15.69 2.98 -12.19
C ASN A 74 16.37 1.81 -11.47
N GLY A 75 16.55 1.94 -10.16
CA GLY A 75 17.10 0.88 -9.28
C GLY A 75 18.30 1.32 -8.46
N GLY A 76 19.00 2.38 -8.88
CA GLY A 76 20.09 2.99 -8.11
C GLY A 76 21.39 2.20 -8.09
N GLN A 77 21.51 1.12 -8.86
CA GLN A 77 22.76 0.39 -9.03
C GLN A 77 23.76 1.24 -9.81
N ILE A 78 25.02 1.20 -9.36
CA ILE A 78 26.15 1.92 -9.94
C ILE A 78 27.29 0.93 -10.08
N ASP A 79 27.98 0.96 -11.20
CA ASP A 79 29.24 0.25 -11.44
C ASP A 79 30.20 1.16 -12.20
N THR A 80 31.49 0.80 -12.18
CA THR A 80 32.56 1.54 -12.85
C THR A 80 33.26 0.62 -13.83
N THR A 81 33.47 1.09 -15.05
CA THR A 81 34.08 0.25 -16.10
C THR A 81 35.55 -0.08 -15.83
N ASP A 82 35.95 -1.30 -16.20
CA ASP A 82 37.33 -1.77 -16.12
C ASP A 82 38.22 -1.26 -17.27
N GLU A 83 39.48 -1.75 -17.34
CA GLU A 83 40.45 -1.38 -18.39
C GLU A 83 40.01 -1.76 -19.81
N ASN A 84 39.07 -2.70 -19.94
CA ASN A 84 38.47 -3.12 -21.20
C ASN A 84 37.12 -2.43 -21.45
N GLY A 85 36.70 -1.50 -20.58
CA GLY A 85 35.42 -0.82 -20.68
C GLY A 85 34.22 -1.67 -20.23
N ASN A 86 34.43 -2.85 -19.62
CA ASN A 86 33.34 -3.73 -19.19
C ASN A 86 32.72 -3.24 -17.88
N PHE A 87 31.41 -3.43 -17.74
CA PHE A 87 30.69 -3.26 -16.47
C PHE A 87 29.73 -4.43 -16.22
N THR A 88 29.37 -4.68 -14.96
CA THR A 88 28.35 -5.64 -14.54
C THR A 88 27.54 -5.11 -13.35
N LEU A 89 26.29 -4.73 -13.62
CA LEU A 89 25.32 -4.36 -12.61
C LEU A 89 24.55 -5.59 -12.14
N THR A 90 24.85 -6.01 -10.91
CA THR A 90 24.10 -7.09 -10.25
C THR A 90 22.79 -6.54 -9.69
N THR A 91 21.66 -6.95 -10.25
CA THR A 91 20.35 -6.58 -9.72
C THR A 91 19.68 -7.79 -9.08
N THR A 92 19.43 -7.70 -7.77
CA THR A 92 18.50 -8.62 -7.11
C THR A 92 17.09 -8.19 -7.48
N THR A 93 16.65 -8.53 -8.69
CA THR A 93 15.26 -8.39 -9.06
C THR A 93 14.48 -9.47 -8.31
N ALA A 94 13.91 -9.13 -7.14
CA ALA A 94 12.61 -9.72 -6.86
C ALA A 94 11.77 -9.41 -8.10
N ILE A 95 11.17 -10.42 -8.73
CA ILE A 95 10.28 -10.24 -9.88
C ILE A 95 9.14 -9.35 -9.37
N LEU A 96 9.33 -8.05 -9.47
CA LEU A 96 8.32 -7.05 -9.23
C LEU A 96 7.44 -7.17 -10.47
N PRO A 97 6.19 -7.64 -10.34
CA PRO A 97 5.29 -7.65 -11.47
C PRO A 97 5.32 -6.24 -12.06
N VAL A 98 5.50 -6.14 -13.38
CA VAL A 98 5.66 -4.87 -14.12
C VAL A 98 4.51 -3.87 -13.85
N ASN A 99 3.42 -4.34 -13.23
CA ASN A 99 2.26 -3.55 -12.80
C ASN A 99 2.15 -3.28 -11.29
N GLY A 100 3.13 -3.69 -10.48
CA GLY A 100 3.16 -3.51 -9.04
C GLY A 100 4.31 -2.59 -8.66
N LYS A 101 4.18 -1.28 -8.87
CA LYS A 101 5.04 -0.30 -8.18
C LYS A 101 4.92 -0.56 -6.68
N GLN A 102 5.91 -1.20 -6.09
CA GLN A 102 6.03 -1.30 -4.64
C GLN A 102 6.33 0.11 -4.14
N LEU A 103 5.32 0.74 -3.53
CA LEU A 103 5.44 2.13 -3.12
C LEU A 103 6.36 2.20 -1.90
N LEU A 104 7.27 3.17 -1.92
CA LEU A 104 8.04 3.60 -0.75
C LEU A 104 7.05 3.88 0.39
N GLY A 105 7.01 2.99 1.38
CA GLY A 105 5.98 3.00 2.42
C GLY A 105 5.38 1.63 2.78
N GLY A 106 5.75 0.56 2.06
CA GLY A 106 5.32 -0.80 2.41
C GLY A 106 3.85 -1.08 2.11
N MET A 107 3.21 -0.24 1.28
CA MET A 107 1.86 -0.44 0.76
C MET A 107 1.88 -0.55 -0.76
N SER A 108 1.13 -1.50 -1.31
CA SER A 108 0.80 -1.56 -2.72
C SER A 108 -0.67 -1.89 -2.90
N ALA A 109 -1.26 -1.47 -4.02
CA ALA A 109 -2.63 -1.84 -4.33
C ALA A 109 -2.86 -1.91 -5.84
N ARG A 110 -3.78 -2.78 -6.25
CA ARG A 110 -4.23 -2.94 -7.64
C ARG A 110 -5.71 -3.31 -7.70
N ILE A 111 -6.36 -2.94 -8.81
CA ILE A 111 -7.76 -3.31 -9.07
C ILE A 111 -7.78 -4.44 -10.08
N SER A 112 -8.47 -5.54 -9.76
CA SER A 112 -8.63 -6.69 -10.65
C SER A 112 -10.08 -7.16 -10.59
N GLY A 113 -10.85 -6.91 -11.65
CA GLY A 113 -12.30 -7.04 -11.55
C GLY A 113 -12.86 -6.02 -10.55
N ASN A 114 -13.94 -6.40 -9.88
CA ASN A 114 -14.53 -5.62 -8.79
C ASN A 114 -13.80 -5.83 -7.44
N VAL A 115 -12.53 -6.24 -7.46
CA VAL A 115 -11.74 -6.54 -6.27
C VAL A 115 -10.53 -5.62 -6.19
N LEU A 116 -10.38 -4.95 -5.06
CA LEU A 116 -9.17 -4.25 -4.69
C LEU A 116 -8.25 -5.21 -3.94
N ASN A 117 -7.07 -5.46 -4.51
CA ASN A 117 -6.00 -6.20 -3.85
C ASN A 117 -5.04 -5.20 -3.24
N VAL A 118 -4.84 -5.27 -1.93
CA VAL A 118 -3.96 -4.38 -1.16
C VAL A 118 -2.92 -5.24 -0.43
N THR A 119 -1.66 -4.86 -0.51
CA THR A 119 -0.59 -5.44 0.30
C THR A 119 -0.10 -4.38 1.26
N ILE A 120 -0.02 -4.69 2.56
CA ILE A 120 0.50 -3.79 3.60
C ILE A 120 1.55 -4.50 4.47
N ALA A 121 2.59 -3.79 4.88
CA ALA A 121 3.67 -4.35 5.69
C ALA A 121 3.24 -4.69 7.14
N GLU A 122 2.28 -3.96 7.68
CA GLU A 122 1.81 -4.10 9.06
C GLU A 122 0.29 -3.95 9.15
N ARG A 123 -0.31 -4.48 10.21
CA ARG A 123 -1.76 -4.39 10.44
C ARG A 123 -2.17 -2.91 10.53
N SER A 124 -3.04 -2.48 9.62
CA SER A 124 -3.41 -1.07 9.48
C SER A 124 -4.90 -0.90 9.24
N ALA A 125 -5.45 0.21 9.72
CA ALA A 125 -6.75 0.69 9.29
C ALA A 125 -6.63 1.22 7.85
N VAL A 126 -7.39 0.63 6.94
CA VAL A 126 -7.41 1.00 5.52
C VAL A 126 -8.72 1.72 5.20
N GLU A 127 -8.59 2.87 4.57
CA GLU A 127 -9.70 3.66 4.04
C GLU A 127 -9.62 3.68 2.51
N VAL A 128 -10.72 3.34 1.84
CA VAL A 128 -10.85 3.38 0.39
C VAL A 128 -11.96 4.37 0.05
N THR A 129 -11.59 5.51 -0.54
CA THR A 129 -12.56 6.49 -1.04
C THR A 129 -12.63 6.43 -2.56
N THR A 130 -13.83 6.32 -3.11
CA THR A 130 -14.12 6.35 -4.54
C THR A 130 -14.58 7.74 -4.95
N PHE A 131 -13.99 8.29 -6.01
CA PHE A 131 -14.33 9.58 -6.59
C PHE A 131 -14.81 9.42 -8.03
N ASP A 132 -15.71 10.29 -8.46
CA ASP A 132 -16.03 10.48 -9.87
C ASP A 132 -14.94 11.31 -10.57
N LEU A 133 -15.10 11.53 -11.88
CA LEU A 133 -14.17 12.36 -12.68
C LEU A 133 -14.19 13.85 -12.29
N ASN A 134 -15.22 14.31 -11.58
CA ASN A 134 -15.30 15.67 -11.05
C ASN A 134 -14.59 15.79 -9.68
N GLY A 135 -14.02 14.70 -9.17
CA GLY A 135 -13.40 14.65 -7.85
C GLY A 135 -14.40 14.63 -6.69
N LYS A 136 -15.69 14.40 -6.95
CA LYS A 136 -16.71 14.23 -5.91
C LYS A 136 -16.60 12.83 -5.32
N ALA A 137 -16.51 12.73 -4.00
CA ALA A 137 -16.54 11.45 -3.31
C ALA A 137 -17.93 10.80 -3.45
N ILE A 138 -17.96 9.57 -3.97
CA ILE A 138 -19.18 8.78 -4.16
C ILE A 138 -19.35 7.77 -3.01
N SER A 139 -18.26 7.22 -2.49
CA SER A 139 -18.29 6.32 -1.34
C SER A 139 -16.98 6.23 -0.60
N THR A 140 -17.06 5.86 0.67
CA THR A 140 -15.91 5.56 1.51
C THR A 140 -16.13 4.21 2.19
N MET A 141 -15.10 3.37 2.20
CA MET A 141 -15.06 2.08 2.88
C MET A 141 -13.93 2.09 3.90
N HIS A 142 -14.20 1.60 5.11
CA HIS A 142 -13.20 1.44 6.15
C HIS A 142 -13.04 -0.04 6.50
N LYS A 143 -11.80 -0.54 6.53
CA LYS A 143 -11.49 -1.92 6.90
C LYS A 143 -10.13 -2.01 7.55
N THR A 144 -10.04 -2.69 8.69
CA THR A 144 -8.74 -3.05 9.26
C THR A 144 -8.21 -4.29 8.56
N LEU A 145 -7.02 -4.19 7.98
CA LEU A 145 -6.35 -5.29 7.30
C LEU A 145 -5.15 -5.75 8.12
N ASN A 146 -4.88 -7.06 8.10
CA ASN A 146 -3.65 -7.62 8.63
C ASN A 146 -2.51 -7.40 7.63
N ALA A 147 -1.27 -7.54 8.11
CA ALA A 147 -0.08 -7.55 7.26
C ALA A 147 -0.19 -8.59 6.13
N GLY A 148 0.48 -8.32 5.01
CA GLY A 148 0.45 -9.14 3.80
C GLY A 148 -0.59 -8.70 2.78
N SER A 149 -0.88 -9.58 1.82
CA SER A 149 -1.83 -9.34 0.72
C SER A 149 -3.25 -9.69 1.14
N GLN A 150 -4.16 -8.74 0.96
CA GLN A 150 -5.57 -8.84 1.32
C GLN A 150 -6.43 -8.35 0.15
N SER A 151 -7.60 -8.96 -0.01
CA SER A 151 -8.56 -8.58 -1.03
C SER A 151 -9.83 -8.02 -0.39
N MET A 152 -10.43 -7.04 -1.03
CA MET A 152 -11.74 -6.52 -0.65
C MET A 152 -12.57 -6.22 -1.89
N ALA A 153 -13.86 -6.56 -1.82
CA ALA A 153 -14.80 -6.21 -2.87
C ALA A 153 -15.01 -4.69 -2.90
N LEU A 154 -14.90 -4.08 -4.07
CA LEU A 154 -15.29 -2.70 -4.28
C LEU A 154 -16.82 -2.61 -4.39
N PRO A 155 -17.45 -1.49 -3.99
CA PRO A 155 -18.88 -1.30 -4.20
C PRO A 155 -19.22 -1.41 -5.69
N GLN A 156 -20.28 -2.14 -6.05
CA GLN A 156 -20.75 -2.18 -7.44
C GLN A 156 -21.18 -0.79 -7.92
N ARG A 157 -20.86 -0.48 -9.17
CA ARG A 157 -21.12 0.83 -9.80
C ARG A 157 -21.61 0.67 -11.23
N SER A 158 -22.26 1.71 -11.74
CA SER A 158 -22.55 1.84 -13.16
C SER A 158 -21.25 1.93 -13.96
N ALA A 159 -21.33 1.62 -15.25
CA ALA A 159 -20.20 1.78 -16.15
C ALA A 159 -19.63 3.21 -16.10
N GLY A 160 -18.31 3.34 -16.12
CA GLY A 160 -17.62 4.63 -16.00
C GLY A 160 -16.18 4.52 -15.51
N ILE A 161 -15.50 5.67 -15.46
CA ILE A 161 -14.15 5.81 -14.91
C ILE A 161 -14.25 6.38 -13.50
N TYR A 162 -13.54 5.76 -12.55
CA TYR A 162 -13.51 6.14 -11.16
C TYR A 162 -12.06 6.23 -10.65
N LEU A 163 -11.85 7.10 -9.67
CA LEU A 163 -10.58 7.19 -8.94
C LEU A 163 -10.76 6.58 -7.55
N TYR A 164 -9.83 5.73 -7.13
CA TYR A 164 -9.83 5.08 -5.83
C TYR A 164 -8.63 5.55 -5.04
N LYS A 165 -8.88 6.33 -4.00
CA LYS A 165 -7.86 6.72 -3.03
C LYS A 165 -7.83 5.68 -1.92
N VAL A 166 -6.71 4.98 -1.78
CA VAL A 166 -6.48 4.00 -0.72
C VAL A 166 -5.48 4.58 0.27
N LYS A 167 -5.88 4.67 1.53
CA LYS A 167 -5.07 5.20 2.62
C LYS A 167 -4.88 4.13 3.68
N ALA A 168 -3.64 3.89 4.10
CA ALA A 168 -3.31 3.00 5.21
C ALA A 168 -2.18 3.64 6.05
N GLY A 169 -2.50 4.05 7.27
CA GLY A 169 -1.58 4.82 8.10
C GLY A 169 -1.16 6.13 7.42
N ASN A 170 0.15 6.30 7.22
CA ASN A 170 0.74 7.47 6.54
C ASN A 170 0.87 7.29 5.02
N ASN A 171 0.52 6.12 4.50
CA ASN A 171 0.61 5.83 3.08
C ASN A 171 -0.71 6.17 2.40
N GLU A 172 -0.63 6.78 1.23
CA GLU A 172 -1.77 7.08 0.37
C GLU A 172 -1.41 6.75 -1.08
N LEU A 173 -2.34 6.15 -1.82
CA LEU A 173 -2.20 5.87 -3.24
C LEU A 173 -3.51 6.16 -3.97
N VAL A 174 -3.41 6.53 -5.25
CA VAL A 174 -4.58 6.74 -6.11
C VAL A 174 -4.52 5.80 -7.32
N LEU A 175 -5.55 4.98 -7.45
CA LEU A 175 -5.75 4.05 -8.56
C LEU A 175 -6.84 4.60 -9.48
N LYS A 176 -6.73 4.37 -10.78
CA LYS A 176 -7.84 4.54 -11.72
C LYS A 176 -8.45 3.18 -11.98
N GLY A 177 -9.77 3.07 -11.81
CA GLY A 177 -10.53 1.91 -12.22
C GLY A 177 -11.57 2.30 -13.27
N ASN A 178 -11.66 1.52 -14.33
CA ASN A 178 -12.74 1.59 -15.30
C ASN A 178 -13.74 0.48 -14.95
N SER A 179 -15.04 0.75 -15.02
CA SER A 179 -16.09 -0.25 -14.91
C SER A 179 -16.84 -0.29 -16.24
N VAL A 180 -16.98 -1.48 -16.82
CA VAL A 180 -17.80 -1.74 -18.02
C VAL A 180 -18.67 -2.95 -17.68
N ASP A 181 -19.99 -2.80 -17.72
CA ASP A 181 -20.95 -3.86 -17.37
C ASP A 181 -20.68 -4.56 -16.02
N GLY A 182 -20.25 -3.80 -15.01
CA GLY A 182 -19.95 -4.32 -13.67
C GLY A 182 -18.61 -5.05 -13.53
N VAL A 183 -17.86 -5.22 -14.63
CA VAL A 183 -16.47 -5.70 -14.59
C VAL A 183 -15.54 -4.50 -14.50
N SER A 184 -14.79 -4.41 -13.41
CA SER A 184 -13.86 -3.31 -13.17
C SER A 184 -12.40 -3.69 -13.52
N SER A 185 -11.62 -2.82 -14.15
CA SER A 185 -10.18 -3.02 -14.41
C SER A 185 -9.43 -1.72 -14.12
N GLY A 186 -8.27 -1.79 -13.46
CA GLY A 186 -7.60 -0.56 -13.03
C GLY A 186 -6.13 -0.68 -12.72
N ASN A 187 -5.38 0.33 -13.14
CA ASN A 187 -3.95 0.49 -12.91
C ASN A 187 -3.70 1.68 -11.96
N ALA A 188 -2.59 1.64 -11.23
CA ALA A 188 -2.16 2.77 -10.40
C ALA A 188 -1.81 3.97 -11.29
N VAL A 189 -2.44 5.13 -11.05
CA VAL A 189 -2.24 6.34 -11.86
C VAL A 189 -1.25 7.30 -11.21
N SER A 190 -1.14 7.28 -9.89
CA SER A 190 -0.22 8.17 -9.19
C SER A 190 0.13 7.59 -7.82
N SER A 191 1.44 7.44 -7.58
CA SER A 191 2.00 7.27 -6.25
C SER A 191 2.57 8.61 -5.80
N GLN A 192 1.69 9.51 -5.35
CA GLN A 192 2.16 10.75 -4.77
C GLN A 192 2.68 10.47 -3.36
N ILE A 193 4.00 10.47 -3.23
CA ILE A 193 4.69 10.76 -1.96
C ILE A 193 4.00 11.98 -1.37
N SER A 194 3.47 11.82 -0.16
CA SER A 194 2.82 12.82 0.69
C SER A 194 2.75 14.21 0.06
N SER A 195 1.55 14.60 -0.33
CA SER A 195 1.14 15.84 -1.01
C SER A 195 1.59 17.16 -0.35
N SER A 196 2.39 17.12 0.72
CA SER A 196 2.94 18.27 1.42
C SER A 196 3.78 19.16 0.51
N LYS A 197 4.49 18.65 -0.49
CA LYS A 197 5.36 19.50 -1.34
C LYS A 197 4.57 20.37 -2.34
N ALA A 198 3.53 19.82 -2.95
CA ALA A 198 2.67 20.55 -3.89
C ALA A 198 1.69 21.49 -3.16
N LEU A 199 1.10 21.04 -2.04
CA LEU A 199 0.28 21.91 -1.19
C LEU A 199 1.13 23.00 -0.50
N ALA A 200 2.35 22.72 -0.05
CA ALA A 200 3.24 23.76 0.48
C ALA A 200 3.64 24.78 -0.60
N LYS A 201 3.80 24.35 -1.87
CA LYS A 201 4.03 25.27 -2.98
C LYS A 201 2.82 26.18 -3.19
N HIS A 202 1.61 25.63 -3.21
CA HIS A 202 0.38 26.43 -3.32
C HIS A 202 0.14 27.36 -2.13
N ALA A 203 0.43 26.90 -0.90
CA ALA A 203 0.31 27.71 0.31
C ALA A 203 1.29 28.90 0.28
N LYS A 204 2.53 28.68 -0.17
CA LYS A 204 3.52 29.75 -0.38
C LYS A 204 3.08 30.75 -1.46
N THR A 205 2.52 30.27 -2.57
CA THR A 205 2.01 31.17 -3.62
C THR A 205 0.82 32.00 -3.11
N HIS A 206 -0.08 31.40 -2.32
CA HIS A 206 -1.24 32.09 -1.77
C HIS A 206 -0.85 33.14 -0.71
N SER A 207 0.12 32.85 0.15
CA SER A 207 0.64 33.85 1.10
C SER A 207 1.35 35.00 0.38
N ALA A 208 2.13 34.72 -0.68
CA ALA A 208 2.78 35.74 -1.49
C ALA A 208 1.76 36.66 -2.20
N ILE A 209 0.70 36.11 -2.80
CA ILE A 209 -0.38 36.92 -3.41
C ILE A 209 -1.08 37.80 -2.38
N LYS A 210 -1.34 37.26 -1.18
CA LYS A 210 -1.98 38.01 -0.09
C LYS A 210 -1.08 39.17 0.39
N GLN A 211 0.23 38.96 0.44
CA GLN A 211 1.20 40.00 0.77
C GLN A 211 1.27 41.08 -0.32
N MET A 212 1.38 40.71 -1.59
CA MET A 212 1.38 41.68 -2.70
C MET A 212 0.11 42.53 -2.73
N LYS A 213 -1.06 41.94 -2.51
CA LYS A 213 -2.33 42.70 -2.41
C LYS A 213 -2.33 43.70 -1.24
N LYS A 214 -1.70 43.34 -0.12
CA LYS A 214 -1.58 44.22 1.06
C LYS A 214 -0.64 45.40 0.75
N GLU A 215 0.52 45.13 0.16
CA GLU A 215 1.50 46.16 -0.22
C GLU A 215 0.93 47.13 -1.25
N LEU A 216 0.25 46.61 -2.29
CA LEU A 216 -0.41 47.44 -3.30
C LEU A 216 -1.47 48.36 -2.68
N LYS A 217 -2.26 47.87 -1.72
CA LYS A 217 -3.26 48.69 -1.03
C LYS A 217 -2.63 49.79 -0.19
N THR A 218 -1.49 49.52 0.44
CA THR A 218 -0.72 50.53 1.19
C THR A 218 -0.14 51.59 0.24
N PHE A 219 0.41 51.17 -0.90
CA PHE A 219 0.97 52.07 -1.91
C PHE A 219 -0.10 53.02 -2.48
N ILE A 220 -1.28 52.50 -2.86
CA ILE A 220 -2.40 53.33 -3.32
C ILE A 220 -2.82 54.36 -2.26
N LYS A 221 -2.80 53.99 -0.97
CA LYS A 221 -3.13 54.91 0.13
C LYS A 221 -2.12 56.05 0.28
N GLN A 222 -0.85 55.82 -0.03
CA GLN A 222 0.20 56.84 0.00
C GLN A 222 0.15 57.79 -1.19
N LEU A 223 -0.41 57.35 -2.32
CA LEU A 223 -0.53 58.16 -3.54
C LEU A 223 -1.75 59.09 -3.56
N ASN A 224 -2.76 58.86 -2.72
CA ASN A 224 -3.89 59.78 -2.54
C ASN A 224 -3.51 60.98 -1.66
N ILE A 225 -2.58 61.79 -2.18
CA ILE A 225 -2.44 63.23 -1.88
C ILE A 225 -3.51 63.98 -2.67
#